data_AF-A0A350R8F5-F1
#
_entry.id   AF-A0A350R8F5-F1
#
_cell.length_a   1.000
_cell.length_b   1.000
_cell.length_c   1.000
_cell.angle_alpha   90.00
_cell.angle_beta   90.00
_cell.angle_gamma   90.00
#
_symmetry.space_group_name_H-M   'P 1'
#
loop_
_entity.id
_entity.type
_entity.pdbx_description
1 polymer ?
#
loop_
_entity_poly.entity_id
_entity_poly.type
_entity_poly.pdbx_seq_one_letter_code
_entity_poly.pdbx_strand_id
1 'polypeptide(L)'
;MRMNKQNLWLLINTGIILVLTAIFLVLNTTSIPKEPKDFLFGKVIELRNQTDVERAPLTGSYAIVDYKEEAYSGDTFLGTVYNVKIRNGYTLSEDYEFGFIELLVAIDPAGKVFVQVVELNQSDWTVKGIQAYIYDTYQGIAYGNVSGIPSYDAADITAGVTATDSTGAIKDIIQKAIDIHYDLIVDDPFVTIYGEGYVMTNDETFVATTYVVKREIVKNASNVDLGYVYTLTGAGDYDNGQEVVSGHTVTLQVAFNADDEVLGVVIPEELYGHTYGTRSAKIQSYLDLLVGKTVSEFVTTLNGGADLVANVTGTKDLVDILIDALIQEVN
;
A
#
# COMPACT_ATOMS: atom_id res chain seq x y z
N MET A 1 70.07 23.14 7.57
CA MET A 1 70.04 23.31 6.10
C MET A 1 68.88 24.24 5.77
N ARG A 2 69.13 25.48 5.31
CA ARG A 2 68.06 26.43 4.98
C ARG A 2 67.45 26.02 3.64
N MET A 3 66.14 25.77 3.62
CA MET A 3 65.42 25.43 2.39
C MET A 3 65.48 26.60 1.41
N ASN A 4 65.81 26.30 0.15
CA ASN A 4 65.72 27.27 -0.96
C ASN A 4 64.28 27.81 -1.03
N LYS A 5 64.12 29.12 -1.29
CA LYS A 5 62.82 29.78 -1.50
C LYS A 5 61.91 29.05 -2.51
N GLN A 6 62.47 28.45 -3.55
CA GLN A 6 61.74 27.65 -4.55
C GLN A 6 61.17 26.36 -3.93
N ASN A 7 61.96 25.66 -3.11
CA ASN A 7 61.48 24.47 -2.41
C ASN A 7 60.39 24.81 -1.39
N LEU A 8 60.49 25.96 -0.73
CA LEU A 8 59.46 26.45 0.18
C LEU A 8 58.15 26.76 -0.56
N TRP A 9 58.24 27.39 -1.72
CA TRP A 9 57.08 27.72 -2.55
C TRP A 9 56.38 26.47 -3.10
N LEU A 10 57.17 25.48 -3.55
CA LEU A 10 56.67 24.16 -3.94
C LEU A 10 55.95 23.46 -2.78
N LEU A 11 56.52 23.47 -1.57
CA LEU A 11 55.90 22.85 -0.40
C LEU A 11 54.56 23.50 -0.05
N ILE A 12 54.47 24.84 -0.11
CA ILE A 12 53.24 25.59 0.15
C ILE A 12 52.17 25.22 -0.87
N ASN A 13 52.50 25.20 -2.17
CA ASN A 13 51.55 24.85 -3.21
C ASN A 13 51.07 23.40 -3.11
N THR A 14 51.97 22.46 -2.83
CA THR A 14 51.59 21.06 -2.56
C THR A 14 50.67 20.96 -1.35
N GLY A 15 50.95 21.71 -0.27
CA GLY A 15 50.09 21.79 0.90
C GLY A 15 48.69 22.31 0.57
N ILE A 16 48.59 23.38 -0.22
CA ILE A 16 47.31 23.95 -0.68
C ILE A 16 46.54 22.93 -1.52
N ILE A 17 47.19 22.25 -2.47
CA ILE A 17 46.55 21.23 -3.31
C ILE A 17 46.03 20.06 -2.46
N LEU A 18 46.80 19.61 -1.46
CA LEU A 18 46.37 18.54 -0.56
C LEU A 18 45.16 18.96 0.28
N VAL A 19 45.13 20.19 0.80
CA VAL A 19 43.98 20.72 1.53
C VAL A 19 42.75 20.84 0.63
N LEU A 20 42.91 21.36 -0.59
CA LEU A 20 41.81 21.44 -1.56
C LEU A 20 41.28 20.05 -1.95
N THR A 21 42.18 19.08 -2.14
CA THR A 21 41.82 17.69 -2.42
C THR A 21 41.04 17.08 -1.25
N ALA A 22 41.47 17.31 -0.01
CA ALA A 22 40.79 16.82 1.18
C ALA A 22 39.40 17.45 1.33
N ILE A 23 39.27 18.77 1.14
CA ILE A 23 37.99 19.47 1.16
C ILE A 23 37.06 18.94 0.06
N PHE A 24 37.58 18.78 -1.16
CA PHE A 24 36.82 18.22 -2.28
C PHE A 24 36.32 16.81 -1.99
N LEU A 25 37.17 15.94 -1.43
CA LEU A 25 36.79 14.58 -1.06
C LEU A 25 35.67 14.57 -0.01
N VAL A 26 35.80 15.38 1.05
CA VAL A 26 34.78 15.48 2.10
C VAL A 26 33.45 16.00 1.56
N LEU A 27 33.47 17.06 0.74
CA LEU A 27 32.27 17.62 0.11
C LEU A 27 31.63 16.61 -0.85
N ASN A 28 32.43 15.90 -1.65
CA ASN A 28 31.95 14.90 -2.59
C ASN A 28 31.34 13.66 -1.89
N THR A 29 31.75 13.35 -0.66
CA THR A 29 31.14 12.24 0.10
C THR A 29 29.93 12.64 0.91
N THR A 30 29.80 13.90 1.32
CA THR A 30 28.76 14.34 2.27
C THR A 30 27.67 15.23 1.66
N SER A 31 27.94 15.88 0.53
CA SER A 31 27.04 16.92 -0.02
C SER A 31 26.56 16.66 -1.44
N ILE A 32 27.16 15.71 -2.16
CA ILE A 32 26.80 15.41 -3.55
C ILE A 32 25.87 14.18 -3.58
N PRO A 33 24.60 14.32 -4.01
CA PRO A 33 23.67 13.22 -4.20
C PRO A 33 24.24 12.14 -5.13
N LYS A 34 24.10 10.87 -4.74
CA LYS A 34 24.60 9.73 -5.56
C LYS A 34 23.56 8.65 -5.74
N GLU A 35 22.75 8.42 -4.73
CA GLU A 35 21.71 7.39 -4.76
C GLU A 35 20.36 8.03 -5.07
N PRO A 36 19.39 7.30 -5.67
CA PRO A 36 18.06 7.82 -5.97
C PRO A 36 17.46 8.59 -4.79
N LYS A 37 17.50 8.04 -3.58
CA LYS A 37 16.97 8.69 -2.38
C LYS A 37 17.55 10.09 -2.11
N ASP A 38 18.81 10.36 -2.46
CA ASP A 38 19.46 11.67 -2.21
C ASP A 38 18.87 12.77 -3.10
N PHE A 39 18.35 12.41 -4.27
CA PHE A 39 17.78 13.37 -5.22
C PHE A 39 16.42 13.91 -4.77
N LEU A 40 15.68 13.17 -3.91
CA LEU A 40 14.39 13.59 -3.37
C LEU A 40 14.46 14.95 -2.65
N PHE A 41 15.56 15.20 -1.92
CA PHE A 41 15.78 16.44 -1.17
C PHE A 41 17.02 17.21 -1.63
N GLY A 42 17.61 16.83 -2.77
CA GLY A 42 18.79 17.45 -3.37
C GLY A 42 20.04 17.42 -2.49
N LYS A 43 20.16 16.45 -1.58
CA LYS A 43 21.28 16.32 -0.63
C LYS A 43 21.43 14.86 -0.19
N VAL A 44 22.58 14.50 0.37
CA VAL A 44 22.78 13.17 0.94
C VAL A 44 21.85 12.95 2.13
N ILE A 45 21.07 11.85 2.10
CA ILE A 45 20.14 11.48 3.16
C ILE A 45 20.33 10.05 3.66
N GLU A 46 19.91 9.84 4.90
CA GLU A 46 19.77 8.53 5.51
C GLU A 46 18.28 8.18 5.63
N LEU A 47 17.92 6.96 5.26
CA LEU A 47 16.59 6.40 5.48
C LEU A 47 16.65 5.51 6.72
N ARG A 48 15.68 5.66 7.61
CA ARG A 48 15.62 4.97 8.90
C ARG A 48 14.19 4.49 9.16
N ASN A 49 14.03 3.59 10.13
CA ASN A 49 12.72 3.15 10.65
C ASN A 49 11.78 2.57 9.56
N GLN A 50 12.31 1.72 8.70
CA GLN A 50 11.51 1.05 7.67
C GLN A 50 10.34 0.29 8.29
N THR A 51 9.15 0.53 7.73
CA THR A 51 7.91 -0.17 8.07
C THR A 51 7.28 -0.69 6.78
N ASP A 52 7.01 -2.00 6.71
CA ASP A 52 6.24 -2.59 5.62
C ASP A 52 4.83 -1.98 5.58
N VAL A 53 4.32 -1.68 4.39
CA VAL A 53 2.99 -1.11 4.16
C VAL A 53 2.11 -2.13 3.45
N GLU A 54 2.54 -2.60 2.28
CA GLU A 54 1.91 -3.69 1.54
C GLU A 54 2.97 -4.72 1.15
N ARG A 55 2.55 -5.88 0.62
CA ARG A 55 3.48 -6.89 0.11
C ARG A 55 3.18 -7.22 -1.34
N ALA A 56 4.24 -7.25 -2.15
CA ALA A 56 4.14 -7.62 -3.56
C ALA A 56 3.56 -9.03 -3.71
N PRO A 57 2.52 -9.23 -4.53
CA PRO A 57 2.08 -10.56 -4.94
C PRO A 57 3.21 -11.35 -5.62
N LEU A 58 3.23 -12.67 -5.41
CA LEU A 58 4.24 -13.55 -6.01
C LEU A 58 4.12 -13.65 -7.54
N THR A 59 2.92 -13.42 -8.08
CA THR A 59 2.60 -13.54 -9.51
C THR A 59 1.56 -12.48 -9.92
N GLY A 60 1.49 -12.19 -11.22
CA GLY A 60 0.49 -11.29 -11.80
C GLY A 60 0.89 -9.81 -11.79
N SER A 61 -0.06 -8.97 -12.23
CA SER A 61 0.07 -7.52 -12.21
C SER A 61 -0.24 -6.97 -10.82
N TYR A 62 0.48 -5.93 -10.39
CA TYR A 62 0.20 -5.25 -9.13
C TYR A 62 0.65 -3.77 -9.16
N ALA A 63 0.07 -2.97 -8.28
CA ALA A 63 0.50 -1.61 -7.97
C ALA A 63 0.36 -1.39 -6.46
N ILE A 64 1.49 -1.30 -5.75
CA ILE A 64 1.52 -1.32 -4.29
C ILE A 64 2.43 -0.24 -3.71
N VAL A 65 2.16 0.15 -2.46
CA VAL A 65 3.08 0.88 -1.61
C VAL A 65 3.80 -0.15 -0.73
N ASP A 66 5.04 -0.49 -1.05
CA ASP A 66 5.76 -1.63 -0.45
C ASP A 66 6.15 -1.33 1.01
N TYR A 67 6.89 -0.25 1.22
CA TYR A 67 7.30 0.17 2.55
C TYR A 67 7.40 1.69 2.66
N LYS A 68 7.48 2.18 3.90
CA LYS A 68 7.80 3.57 4.21
C LYS A 68 8.99 3.69 5.15
N GLU A 69 9.74 4.77 5.00
CA GLU A 69 10.93 5.10 5.79
C GLU A 69 10.93 6.59 6.16
N GLU A 70 11.70 6.95 7.19
CA GLU A 70 11.93 8.33 7.57
C GLU A 70 13.27 8.83 6.99
N ALA A 71 13.23 9.95 6.28
CA ALA A 71 14.42 10.58 5.72
C ALA A 71 15.04 11.60 6.69
N TYR A 72 16.36 11.50 6.88
CA TYR A 72 17.15 12.40 7.71
C TYR A 72 18.38 12.93 6.99
N SER A 73 18.78 14.16 7.32
CA SER A 73 20.13 14.67 7.05
C SER A 73 20.78 14.99 8.39
N GLY A 74 21.70 14.13 8.84
CA GLY A 74 22.19 14.12 10.21
C GLY A 74 21.05 13.83 11.20
N ASP A 75 20.74 14.81 12.05
CA ASP A 75 19.65 14.74 13.04
C ASP A 75 18.36 15.46 12.58
N THR A 76 18.37 16.07 11.39
CA THR A 76 17.21 16.80 10.88
C THR A 76 16.30 15.87 10.10
N PHE A 77 15.07 15.68 10.57
CA PHE A 77 14.01 15.00 9.82
C PHE A 77 13.61 15.84 8.60
N LEU A 78 13.53 15.19 7.44
CA LEU A 78 13.24 15.82 6.15
C LEU A 78 11.88 15.43 5.59
N GLY A 79 11.32 14.30 6.00
CA GLY A 79 10.05 13.80 5.48
C GLY A 79 9.96 12.28 5.54
N THR A 80 8.82 11.76 5.10
CA THR A 80 8.58 10.32 4.96
C THR A 80 8.76 9.93 3.49
N VAL A 81 9.44 8.82 3.24
CA VAL A 81 9.71 8.28 1.91
C VAL A 81 8.98 6.96 1.76
N TYR A 82 8.22 6.83 0.69
CA TYR A 82 7.48 5.63 0.33
C TYR A 82 8.15 4.98 -0.87
N ASN A 83 8.33 3.66 -0.81
CA ASN A 83 8.69 2.86 -1.97
C ASN A 83 7.41 2.36 -2.63
N VAL A 84 7.25 2.67 -3.91
CA VAL A 84 6.07 2.27 -4.68
C VAL A 84 6.48 1.46 -5.90
N LYS A 85 5.73 0.38 -6.16
CA LYS A 85 6.06 -0.59 -7.20
C LYS A 85 4.84 -0.89 -8.06
N ILE A 86 5.03 -0.85 -9.37
CA ILE A 86 4.05 -1.27 -10.37
C ILE A 86 4.69 -2.36 -11.21
N ARG A 87 3.97 -3.48 -11.39
CA ARG A 87 4.35 -4.55 -12.31
C ARG A 87 3.19 -4.88 -13.22
N ASN A 88 3.46 -4.93 -14.52
CA ASN A 88 2.53 -5.50 -15.48
C ASN A 88 2.86 -6.98 -15.73
N GLY A 89 1.86 -7.86 -15.63
CA GLY A 89 2.01 -9.32 -15.75
C GLY A 89 2.10 -9.86 -17.19
N TYR A 90 2.11 -9.00 -18.22
CA TYR A 90 2.26 -9.44 -19.61
C TYR A 90 3.72 -9.78 -19.93
N THR A 91 4.07 -11.07 -19.93
CA THR A 91 5.36 -11.57 -20.41
C THR A 91 5.33 -11.73 -21.94
N LEU A 92 5.83 -10.73 -22.67
CA LEU A 92 6.06 -10.83 -24.13
C LEU A 92 7.41 -11.46 -24.48
N SER A 93 8.32 -11.63 -23.51
CA SER A 93 9.60 -12.30 -23.67
C SER A 93 9.94 -13.15 -22.43
N GLU A 94 10.90 -14.06 -22.57
CA GLU A 94 11.42 -14.90 -21.47
C GLU A 94 12.27 -14.11 -20.45
N ASP A 95 12.45 -12.79 -20.64
CA ASP A 95 13.12 -11.90 -19.69
C ASP A 95 12.09 -11.33 -18.68
N TYR A 96 12.29 -11.66 -17.41
CA TYR A 96 11.29 -11.73 -16.34
C TYR A 96 10.68 -10.40 -15.83
N GLU A 97 11.00 -9.23 -16.40
CA GLU A 97 10.75 -7.93 -15.74
C GLU A 97 10.22 -6.80 -16.65
N PHE A 98 9.88 -7.08 -17.91
CA PHE A 98 9.30 -6.05 -18.78
C PHE A 98 7.97 -5.55 -18.22
N GLY A 99 7.83 -4.22 -18.03
CA GLY A 99 6.64 -3.63 -17.43
C GLY A 99 6.77 -3.24 -15.95
N PHE A 100 7.98 -3.29 -15.37
CA PHE A 100 8.23 -2.95 -13.97
C PHE A 100 8.62 -1.47 -13.78
N ILE A 101 8.06 -0.83 -12.76
CA ILE A 101 8.32 0.55 -12.36
C ILE A 101 8.50 0.57 -10.84
N GLU A 102 9.63 1.08 -10.37
CA GLU A 102 9.91 1.33 -8.96
C GLU A 102 10.28 2.80 -8.75
N LEU A 103 9.56 3.46 -7.84
CA LEU A 103 9.75 4.87 -7.52
C LEU A 103 9.89 5.06 -6.00
N LEU A 104 10.58 6.14 -5.63
CA LEU A 104 10.52 6.71 -4.28
C LEU A 104 9.62 7.95 -4.31
N VAL A 105 8.69 8.02 -3.37
CA VAL A 105 7.79 9.16 -3.18
C VAL A 105 8.07 9.75 -1.81
N ALA A 106 8.67 10.94 -1.74
CA ALA A 106 8.90 11.65 -0.50
C ALA A 106 7.82 12.71 -0.26
N ILE A 107 7.37 12.81 0.98
CA ILE A 107 6.45 13.85 1.46
C ILE A 107 7.15 14.60 2.59
N ASP A 108 7.43 15.89 2.38
CA ASP A 108 8.07 16.73 3.39
C ASP A 108 7.06 17.22 4.46
N PRO A 109 7.53 17.75 5.61
CA PRO A 109 6.65 18.27 6.66
C PRO A 109 5.74 19.43 6.22
N ALA A 110 6.03 20.08 5.10
CA ALA A 110 5.18 21.12 4.51
C ALA A 110 4.13 20.56 3.54
N GLY A 111 4.07 19.23 3.38
CA GLY A 111 3.16 18.53 2.48
C GLY A 111 3.52 18.65 1.01
N LYS A 112 4.80 18.85 0.71
CA LYS A 112 5.31 18.81 -0.66
C LYS A 112 5.76 17.41 -1.02
N VAL A 113 5.38 16.99 -2.22
CA VAL A 113 5.69 15.69 -2.81
C VAL A 113 6.91 15.83 -3.70
N PHE A 114 7.86 14.91 -3.57
CA PHE A 114 9.05 14.74 -4.41
C PHE A 114 9.10 13.29 -4.88
N VAL A 115 9.35 13.06 -6.17
CA VAL A 115 9.37 11.69 -6.71
C VAL A 115 10.68 11.42 -7.43
N GLN A 116 11.26 10.25 -7.17
CA GLN A 116 12.48 9.81 -7.82
C GLN A 116 12.31 8.42 -8.40
N VAL A 117 12.81 8.23 -9.62
CA VAL A 117 12.88 6.91 -10.25
C VAL A 117 14.00 6.08 -9.62
N VAL A 118 13.67 4.85 -9.20
CA VAL A 118 14.64 3.81 -8.82
C VAL A 118 14.89 2.91 -10.01
N GLU A 119 13.82 2.37 -10.59
CA GLU A 119 13.87 1.44 -11.71
C GLU A 119 12.72 1.67 -12.69
N LEU A 120 13.02 1.65 -13.99
CA LEU A 120 12.05 1.69 -15.08
C LEU A 120 12.43 0.66 -16.12
N ASN A 121 11.76 -0.49 -16.09
CA ASN A 121 11.93 -1.54 -17.10
C ASN A 121 10.80 -1.44 -18.14
N GLN A 122 10.95 -0.46 -19.04
CA GLN A 122 10.00 -0.12 -20.11
C GLN A 122 10.75 0.04 -21.44
N SER A 123 10.02 0.16 -22.55
CA SER A 123 10.63 0.51 -23.84
C SER A 123 11.38 1.84 -23.75
N ASP A 124 12.58 1.93 -24.37
CA ASP A 124 13.48 3.11 -24.29
C ASP A 124 12.79 4.46 -24.57
N TRP A 125 11.82 4.47 -25.50
CA TRP A 125 11.09 5.67 -25.87
C TRP A 125 10.10 6.11 -24.77
N THR A 126 9.53 5.17 -24.01
CA THR A 126 8.60 5.41 -22.90
C THR A 126 9.33 5.87 -21.65
N VAL A 127 10.53 5.33 -21.38
CA VAL A 127 11.34 5.68 -20.20
C VAL A 127 11.60 7.19 -20.13
N LYS A 128 11.99 7.81 -21.25
CA LYS A 128 12.24 9.27 -21.29
C LYS A 128 10.99 10.10 -21.02
N GLY A 129 9.85 9.69 -21.57
CA GLY A 129 8.58 10.36 -21.35
C GLY A 129 8.13 10.27 -19.89
N ILE A 130 8.26 9.09 -19.28
CA ILE A 130 7.95 8.86 -17.85
C ILE A 130 8.88 9.67 -16.96
N GLN A 131 10.19 9.68 -17.23
CA GLN A 131 11.14 10.48 -16.47
C GLN A 131 10.82 11.97 -16.54
N ALA A 132 10.54 12.51 -17.73
CA ALA A 132 10.14 13.90 -17.89
C ALA A 132 8.85 14.20 -17.11
N TYR A 133 7.83 13.35 -17.25
CA TYR A 133 6.58 13.47 -16.48
C TYR A 133 6.83 13.55 -14.97
N ILE A 134 7.67 12.65 -14.43
CA ILE A 134 7.99 12.61 -13.00
C ILE A 134 8.74 13.87 -12.55
N TYR A 135 9.81 14.24 -13.26
CA TYR A 135 10.71 15.31 -12.85
C TYR A 135 10.18 16.72 -13.15
N ASP A 136 9.29 16.89 -14.12
CA ASP A 136 8.69 18.18 -14.40
C ASP A 136 7.47 18.45 -13.50
N THR A 137 6.82 17.40 -13.00
CA THR A 137 5.52 17.54 -12.31
C THR A 137 5.61 17.39 -10.80
N TYR A 138 6.41 16.43 -10.31
CA TYR A 138 6.37 16.01 -8.90
C TYR A 138 7.53 16.55 -8.07
N GLN A 139 8.24 17.60 -8.49
CA GLN A 139 9.38 18.13 -7.74
C GLN A 139 8.95 19.28 -6.82
N GLY A 140 8.33 18.95 -5.70
CA GLY A 140 7.89 19.89 -4.67
C GLY A 140 6.46 20.41 -4.86
N ILE A 141 5.61 19.64 -5.54
CA ILE A 141 4.18 19.94 -5.69
C ILE A 141 3.46 19.71 -4.35
N ALA A 142 2.48 20.54 -4.01
CA ALA A 142 1.64 20.30 -2.83
C ALA A 142 0.79 19.03 -3.01
N TYR A 143 0.69 18.19 -1.98
CA TYR A 143 -0.01 16.90 -2.05
C TYR A 143 -1.45 17.03 -2.56
N GLY A 144 -2.18 18.07 -2.13
CA GLY A 144 -3.57 18.32 -2.55
C GLY A 144 -3.74 18.67 -4.04
N ASN A 145 -2.66 18.94 -4.77
CA ASN A 145 -2.69 19.22 -6.20
C ASN A 145 -2.36 18.00 -7.06
N VAL A 146 -1.93 16.88 -6.46
CA VAL A 146 -1.48 15.68 -7.19
C VAL A 146 -2.61 15.03 -7.97
N SER A 147 -3.81 14.92 -7.40
CA SER A 147 -4.99 14.37 -8.06
C SER A 147 -5.40 15.13 -9.33
N GLY A 148 -5.08 16.42 -9.40
CA GLY A 148 -5.36 17.29 -10.54
C GLY A 148 -4.32 17.21 -11.68
N ILE A 149 -3.26 16.43 -11.53
CA ILE A 149 -2.25 16.24 -12.57
C ILE A 149 -2.87 15.46 -13.75
N PRO A 150 -2.83 15.99 -14.97
CA PRO A 150 -3.31 15.26 -16.13
C PRO A 150 -2.35 14.10 -16.44
N SER A 151 -2.92 12.91 -16.61
CA SER A 151 -2.21 11.81 -17.28
C SER A 151 -2.07 12.15 -18.76
N TYR A 152 -0.90 11.95 -19.35
CA TYR A 152 -0.71 12.11 -20.79
C TYR A 152 0.10 10.98 -21.39
N ASP A 153 -0.04 10.80 -22.70
CA ASP A 153 0.66 9.79 -23.46
C ASP A 153 2.15 10.12 -23.51
N ALA A 154 2.97 9.45 -22.70
CA ALA A 154 4.43 9.58 -22.77
C ALA A 154 5.03 9.11 -24.13
N ALA A 155 4.18 8.62 -25.04
CA ALA A 155 4.50 8.20 -26.40
C ALA A 155 4.34 9.29 -27.47
N ASP A 156 3.71 10.43 -27.17
CA ASP A 156 3.38 11.43 -28.19
C ASP A 156 4.17 12.75 -28.05
N ILE A 157 5.35 12.77 -28.69
CA ILE A 157 5.51 13.68 -29.83
C ILE A 157 5.11 13.00 -31.16
N THR A 158 4.95 11.65 -31.24
CA THR A 158 4.32 11.02 -32.45
C THR A 158 3.69 9.60 -32.35
N ALA A 159 3.44 8.91 -31.22
CA ALA A 159 2.90 7.52 -31.29
C ALA A 159 2.16 6.90 -30.07
N GLY A 160 0.86 7.17 -29.87
CA GLY A 160 -0.20 6.19 -29.53
C GLY A 160 -0.15 5.24 -28.29
N VAL A 161 -1.04 5.54 -27.34
CA VAL A 161 -1.84 4.70 -26.40
C VAL A 161 -1.11 4.04 -25.22
N THR A 162 0.01 3.34 -25.39
CA THR A 162 0.61 2.54 -24.29
C THR A 162 1.25 3.35 -23.16
N ALA A 163 1.58 4.62 -23.37
CA ALA A 163 2.21 5.42 -22.32
C ALA A 163 1.21 6.30 -21.55
N THR A 164 -0.05 6.40 -22.00
CA THR A 164 -1.15 7.01 -21.22
C THR A 164 -1.46 6.19 -19.97
N ASP A 165 -1.42 4.86 -20.10
CA ASP A 165 -1.69 3.93 -18.98
C ASP A 165 -0.59 4.00 -17.91
N SER A 166 0.67 4.22 -18.32
CA SER A 166 1.81 4.28 -17.39
C SER A 166 1.81 5.56 -16.54
N THR A 167 1.56 6.74 -17.14
CA THR A 167 1.51 8.01 -16.38
C THR A 167 0.29 8.09 -15.47
N GLY A 168 -0.83 7.46 -15.87
CA GLY A 168 -2.00 7.22 -15.04
C GLY A 168 -1.68 6.34 -13.83
N ALA A 169 -1.14 5.14 -14.06
CA ALA A 169 -0.78 4.23 -12.96
C ALA A 169 0.26 4.84 -12.00
N ILE A 170 1.21 5.63 -12.51
CA ILE A 170 2.18 6.38 -11.68
C ILE A 170 1.46 7.42 -10.81
N LYS A 171 0.54 8.21 -11.39
CA LYS A 171 -0.23 9.19 -10.63
C LYS A 171 -1.04 8.50 -9.53
N ASP A 172 -1.72 7.42 -9.87
CA ASP A 172 -2.61 6.70 -8.95
C ASP A 172 -1.81 6.08 -7.80
N ILE A 173 -0.62 5.51 -8.05
CA ILE A 173 0.21 4.96 -6.97
C ILE A 173 0.86 6.05 -6.11
N ILE A 174 1.20 7.21 -6.67
CA ILE A 174 1.67 8.36 -5.89
C ILE A 174 0.52 8.89 -5.01
N GLN A 175 -0.69 8.97 -5.56
CA GLN A 175 -1.88 9.38 -4.81
C GLN A 175 -2.16 8.39 -3.67
N LYS A 176 -2.08 7.09 -3.90
CA LYS A 176 -2.20 6.05 -2.85
C LYS A 176 -1.18 6.27 -1.71
N ALA A 177 0.08 6.57 -2.03
CA ALA A 177 1.09 6.86 -1.00
C ALA A 177 0.76 8.12 -0.19
N ILE A 178 0.23 9.17 -0.82
CA ILE A 178 -0.26 10.38 -0.14
C ILE A 178 -1.43 10.06 0.78
N ASP A 179 -2.35 9.25 0.30
CA ASP A 179 -3.53 8.90 1.07
C ASP A 179 -3.18 8.05 2.29
N ILE A 180 -2.23 7.12 2.18
CA ILE A 180 -1.66 6.38 3.32
C ILE A 180 -0.92 7.32 4.28
N HIS A 181 -0.22 8.35 3.77
CA HIS A 181 0.53 9.29 4.59
C HIS A 181 -0.35 10.13 5.50
N TYR A 182 -1.48 10.59 4.95
CA TYR A 182 -2.41 11.47 5.63
C TYR A 182 -3.64 10.76 6.18
N ASP A 183 -3.68 9.43 6.08
CA ASP A 183 -4.83 8.60 6.50
C ASP A 183 -6.13 9.05 5.79
N LEU A 184 -6.03 9.40 4.49
CA LEU A 184 -7.13 9.91 3.66
C LEU A 184 -7.90 8.78 2.97
N ILE A 185 -7.26 7.63 2.76
CA ILE A 185 -7.91 6.39 2.33
C ILE A 185 -8.00 5.49 3.56
N VAL A 186 -9.23 5.36 4.08
CA VAL A 186 -9.69 4.05 4.55
C VAL A 186 -9.98 3.30 3.25
N ASP A 187 -9.25 2.23 2.94
CA ASP A 187 -9.64 1.36 1.83
C ASP A 187 -11.02 0.86 2.20
N ASP A 188 -12.04 1.41 1.55
CA ASP A 188 -13.41 1.16 1.93
C ASP A 188 -13.92 0.00 1.07
N PRO A 189 -13.84 -1.24 1.57
CA PRO A 189 -14.14 -2.42 0.78
C PRO A 189 -15.60 -2.41 0.31
N PHE A 190 -16.48 -1.67 0.98
CA PHE A 190 -17.88 -1.58 0.63
C PHE A 190 -18.13 -0.72 -0.61
N VAL A 191 -17.19 0.13 -1.04
CA VAL A 191 -17.28 0.81 -2.34
C VAL A 191 -17.24 -0.21 -3.48
N THR A 192 -16.40 -1.25 -3.37
CA THR A 192 -16.35 -2.33 -4.36
C THR A 192 -17.61 -3.20 -4.32
N ILE A 193 -18.21 -3.37 -3.14
CA ILE A 193 -19.38 -4.24 -2.91
C ILE A 193 -20.69 -3.56 -3.36
N TYR A 194 -20.93 -2.32 -2.93
CA TYR A 194 -22.18 -1.59 -3.14
C TYR A 194 -22.11 -0.49 -4.21
N GLY A 195 -20.90 -0.17 -4.70
CA GLY A 195 -20.65 0.91 -5.64
C GLY A 195 -20.44 2.27 -4.96
N GLU A 196 -19.94 3.25 -5.71
CA GLU A 196 -19.71 4.60 -5.20
C GLU A 196 -20.99 5.28 -4.70
N GLY A 197 -20.87 6.09 -3.65
CA GLY A 197 -21.95 6.91 -3.13
C GLY A 197 -23.00 6.15 -2.31
N TYR A 198 -22.67 4.94 -1.84
CA TYR A 198 -23.47 4.28 -0.81
C TYR A 198 -23.33 5.02 0.53
N VAL A 199 -24.32 4.84 1.41
CA VAL A 199 -24.32 5.33 2.78
C VAL A 199 -24.72 4.18 3.70
N MET A 200 -23.89 3.92 4.71
CA MET A 200 -24.20 2.99 5.81
C MET A 200 -24.70 3.77 7.02
N THR A 201 -25.79 3.30 7.61
CA THR A 201 -26.33 3.85 8.86
C THR A 201 -26.65 2.73 9.83
N ASN A 202 -26.33 2.94 11.12
CA ASN A 202 -26.68 1.99 12.17
C ASN A 202 -28.19 1.70 12.16
N ASP A 203 -28.52 0.41 12.25
CA ASP A 203 -29.89 0.00 12.50
C ASP A 203 -30.20 0.10 14.00
N GLU A 204 -30.87 1.17 14.41
CA GLU A 204 -31.25 1.38 15.82
C GLU A 204 -32.24 0.35 16.35
N THR A 205 -32.86 -0.45 15.49
CA THR A 205 -33.79 -1.52 15.88
C THR A 205 -33.10 -2.85 16.13
N PHE A 206 -31.84 -2.99 15.71
CA PHE A 206 -31.06 -4.20 15.89
C PHE A 206 -30.63 -4.36 17.36
N VAL A 207 -30.80 -5.57 17.90
CA VAL A 207 -30.38 -5.92 19.26
C VAL A 207 -29.14 -6.79 19.17
N ALA A 208 -28.00 -6.24 19.56
CA ALA A 208 -26.73 -6.96 19.55
C ALA A 208 -26.80 -8.26 20.37
N THR A 209 -26.24 -9.32 19.81
CA THR A 209 -26.05 -10.61 20.46
C THR A 209 -24.60 -10.78 20.91
N THR A 210 -24.27 -11.95 21.46
CA THR A 210 -22.90 -12.26 21.89
C THR A 210 -21.87 -12.13 20.75
N TYR A 211 -22.25 -12.54 19.53
CA TYR A 211 -21.33 -12.63 18.40
C TYR A 211 -21.71 -11.72 17.23
N VAL A 212 -22.99 -11.36 17.08
CA VAL A 212 -23.44 -10.39 16.06
C VAL A 212 -23.68 -9.06 16.75
N VAL A 213 -22.71 -8.17 16.67
CA VAL A 213 -22.62 -7.00 17.55
C VAL A 213 -23.22 -5.73 16.93
N LYS A 214 -23.41 -5.71 15.61
CA LYS A 214 -23.91 -4.55 14.88
C LYS A 214 -24.60 -4.96 13.60
N ARG A 215 -25.65 -4.23 13.22
CA ARG A 215 -26.24 -4.21 11.88
C ARG A 215 -26.29 -2.79 11.36
N GLU A 216 -25.91 -2.61 10.09
CA GLU A 216 -25.98 -1.35 9.37
C GLU A 216 -26.85 -1.53 8.12
N ILE A 217 -27.74 -0.56 7.87
CA ILE A 217 -28.54 -0.49 6.66
C ILE A 217 -27.75 0.28 5.61
N VAL A 218 -27.69 -0.24 4.39
CA VAL A 218 -26.94 0.34 3.27
C VAL A 218 -27.91 0.91 2.25
N LYS A 219 -27.71 2.17 1.86
CA LYS A 219 -28.52 2.86 0.84
C LYS A 219 -27.66 3.51 -0.22
N ASN A 220 -28.18 3.71 -1.42
CA ASN A 220 -27.50 4.51 -2.46
C ASN A 220 -27.73 6.02 -2.27
N ALA A 221 -27.07 6.85 -3.09
CA ALA A 221 -27.24 8.30 -3.10
C ALA A 221 -28.69 8.79 -3.38
N SER A 222 -29.53 7.93 -3.96
CA SER A 222 -30.96 8.20 -4.16
C SER A 222 -31.85 7.71 -3.01
N ASN A 223 -31.25 7.31 -1.88
CA ASN A 223 -31.90 6.80 -0.67
C ASN A 223 -32.72 5.51 -0.89
N VAL A 224 -32.31 4.69 -1.86
CA VAL A 224 -32.87 3.35 -2.09
C VAL A 224 -32.05 2.34 -1.31
N ASP A 225 -32.73 1.41 -0.62
CA ASP A 225 -32.10 0.33 0.13
C ASP A 225 -31.35 -0.60 -0.82
N LEU A 226 -30.06 -0.82 -0.55
CA LEU A 226 -29.19 -1.74 -1.29
C LEU A 226 -29.02 -3.07 -0.54
N GLY A 227 -29.20 -3.06 0.78
CA GLY A 227 -29.04 -4.22 1.65
C GLY A 227 -28.58 -3.80 3.05
N TYR A 228 -27.79 -4.66 3.69
CA TYR A 228 -27.32 -4.44 5.05
C TYR A 228 -25.97 -5.14 5.31
N VAL A 229 -25.25 -4.67 6.31
CA VAL A 229 -23.97 -5.24 6.77
C VAL A 229 -24.10 -5.68 8.22
N TYR A 230 -23.75 -6.93 8.52
CA TYR A 230 -23.60 -7.42 9.88
C TYR A 230 -22.14 -7.39 10.30
N THR A 231 -21.84 -6.84 11.48
CA THR A 231 -20.52 -6.98 12.12
C THR A 231 -20.56 -8.08 13.16
N LEU A 232 -19.63 -9.02 13.02
CA LEU A 232 -19.45 -10.16 13.91
C LEU A 232 -18.13 -10.05 14.63
N THR A 233 -18.12 -10.29 15.93
CA THR A 233 -16.90 -10.25 16.73
C THR A 233 -16.89 -11.38 17.74
N GLY A 234 -15.78 -12.09 17.84
CA GLY A 234 -15.55 -13.11 18.84
C GLY A 234 -14.10 -13.12 19.29
N ALA A 235 -13.85 -13.67 20.48
CA ALA A 235 -12.51 -13.87 21.00
C ALA A 235 -12.23 -15.36 21.16
N GLY A 236 -11.03 -15.79 20.80
CA GLY A 236 -10.59 -17.17 20.94
C GLY A 236 -9.18 -17.26 21.50
N ASP A 237 -8.92 -18.38 22.14
CA ASP A 237 -7.59 -18.75 22.63
C ASP A 237 -6.94 -19.68 21.61
N TYR A 238 -5.67 -19.48 21.29
CA TYR A 238 -4.93 -20.38 20.41
C TYR A 238 -3.55 -20.71 20.94
N ASP A 239 -3.13 -21.95 20.73
CA ASP A 239 -1.79 -22.42 21.07
C ASP A 239 -0.84 -22.12 19.89
N ASN A 240 0.20 -21.31 20.13
CA ASN A 240 1.20 -20.98 19.11
C ASN A 240 2.38 -21.97 19.09
N GLY A 241 2.31 -23.06 19.86
CA GLY A 241 3.36 -24.05 20.03
C GLY A 241 4.39 -23.71 21.12
N GLN A 242 4.28 -22.54 21.75
CA GLN A 242 5.09 -22.10 22.89
C GLN A 242 4.24 -21.74 24.10
N GLU A 243 3.06 -21.13 23.88
CA GLU A 243 2.08 -20.77 24.89
C GLU A 243 0.67 -20.67 24.31
N VAL A 244 -0.34 -20.83 25.18
CA VAL A 244 -1.72 -20.48 24.85
C VAL A 244 -1.83 -18.97 24.91
N VAL A 245 -2.07 -18.35 23.76
CA VAL A 245 -2.32 -16.91 23.67
C VAL A 245 -3.82 -16.68 23.75
N SER A 246 -4.27 -16.02 24.82
CA SER A 246 -5.69 -15.86 25.13
C SER A 246 -6.24 -14.48 24.72
N GLY A 247 -7.51 -14.45 24.33
CA GLY A 247 -8.27 -13.22 24.15
C GLY A 247 -8.06 -12.48 22.82
N HIS A 248 -7.51 -13.14 21.80
CA HIS A 248 -7.39 -12.56 20.47
C HIS A 248 -8.74 -12.49 19.77
N THR A 249 -9.09 -11.33 19.25
CA THR A 249 -10.39 -11.08 18.62
C THR A 249 -10.32 -11.27 17.11
N VAL A 250 -11.37 -11.89 16.56
CA VAL A 250 -11.65 -11.90 15.13
C VAL A 250 -12.91 -11.08 14.90
N THR A 251 -12.82 -10.11 13.98
CA THR A 251 -13.94 -9.31 13.53
C THR A 251 -14.18 -9.57 12.04
N LEU A 252 -15.43 -9.82 11.68
CA LEU A 252 -15.89 -10.01 10.31
C LEU A 252 -17.01 -9.01 10.03
N GLN A 253 -17.09 -8.51 8.81
CA GLN A 253 -18.25 -7.78 8.32
C GLN A 253 -18.81 -8.51 7.10
N VAL A 254 -20.09 -8.87 7.16
CA VAL A 254 -20.76 -9.62 6.09
C VAL A 254 -21.82 -8.72 5.46
N ALA A 255 -21.61 -8.40 4.18
CA ALA A 255 -22.48 -7.56 3.38
C ALA A 255 -23.51 -8.40 2.62
N PHE A 256 -24.78 -8.02 2.72
CA PHE A 256 -25.90 -8.65 2.02
C PHE A 256 -26.56 -7.66 1.07
N ASN A 257 -27.19 -8.17 0.01
CA ASN A 257 -28.15 -7.41 -0.78
C ASN A 257 -29.53 -7.40 -0.09
N ALA A 258 -30.51 -6.75 -0.72
CA ALA A 258 -31.88 -6.70 -0.22
C ALA A 258 -32.65 -8.03 -0.31
N ASP A 259 -32.09 -9.05 -0.99
CA ASP A 259 -32.66 -10.39 -1.16
C ASP A 259 -31.96 -11.44 -0.27
N ASP A 260 -31.22 -10.99 0.76
CA ASP A 260 -30.48 -11.79 1.72
C ASP A 260 -29.36 -12.68 1.11
N GLU A 261 -28.84 -12.30 -0.05
CA GLU A 261 -27.64 -12.90 -0.64
C GLU A 261 -26.38 -12.12 -0.24
N VAL A 262 -25.31 -12.84 0.09
CA VAL A 262 -24.02 -12.22 0.43
C VAL A 262 -23.38 -11.59 -0.80
N LEU A 263 -23.05 -10.30 -0.70
CA LEU A 263 -22.30 -9.58 -1.72
C LEU A 263 -20.79 -9.60 -1.44
N GLY A 264 -20.39 -9.70 -0.18
CA GLY A 264 -18.98 -9.72 0.22
C GLY A 264 -18.80 -9.99 1.70
N VAL A 265 -17.62 -10.50 2.05
CA VAL A 265 -17.17 -10.63 3.44
C VAL A 265 -15.87 -9.87 3.59
N VAL A 266 -15.76 -9.07 4.63
CA VAL A 266 -14.60 -8.21 4.91
C VAL A 266 -14.04 -8.61 6.27
N ILE A 267 -12.71 -8.74 6.34
CA ILE A 267 -11.97 -8.87 7.59
C ILE A 267 -11.22 -7.55 7.79
N PRO A 268 -11.74 -6.60 8.59
CA PRO A 268 -11.12 -5.29 8.75
C PRO A 268 -9.80 -5.46 9.51
N GLU A 269 -8.68 -5.07 8.88
CA GLU A 269 -7.33 -5.28 9.42
C GLU A 269 -7.15 -4.61 10.78
N GLU A 270 -7.70 -3.40 10.93
CA GLU A 270 -7.66 -2.59 12.14
C GLU A 270 -8.49 -3.19 13.29
N LEU A 271 -9.44 -4.07 12.99
CA LEU A 271 -10.27 -4.79 13.98
C LEU A 271 -9.87 -6.26 14.11
N TYR A 272 -8.86 -6.70 13.37
CA TYR A 272 -8.34 -8.06 13.41
C TYR A 272 -7.26 -8.20 14.48
N GLY A 273 -7.71 -8.49 15.70
CA GLY A 273 -6.85 -8.66 16.87
C GLY A 273 -6.07 -9.98 16.89
N HIS A 274 -5.67 -10.53 15.74
CA HIS A 274 -4.99 -11.83 15.60
C HIS A 274 -3.82 -11.73 14.59
N THR A 275 -2.96 -12.75 14.48
CA THR A 275 -1.86 -12.76 13.49
C THR A 275 -2.37 -12.58 12.06
N TYR A 276 -2.09 -11.41 11.47
CA TYR A 276 -2.44 -11.03 10.10
C TYR A 276 -1.45 -11.61 9.06
N GLY A 277 -1.79 -11.58 7.77
CA GLY A 277 -0.96 -12.10 6.67
C GLY A 277 -1.51 -13.40 6.06
N THR A 278 -0.66 -14.41 5.81
CA THR A 278 -1.06 -15.65 5.11
C THR A 278 -2.23 -16.39 5.79
N ARG A 279 -2.42 -16.20 7.10
CA ARG A 279 -3.53 -16.81 7.83
C ARG A 279 -4.86 -16.10 7.56
N SER A 280 -4.90 -14.76 7.65
CA SER A 280 -6.11 -13.99 7.34
C SER A 280 -6.50 -14.13 5.87
N ALA A 281 -5.52 -14.17 4.95
CA ALA A 281 -5.79 -14.42 3.53
C ALA A 281 -6.49 -15.78 3.27
N LYS A 282 -6.09 -16.84 3.98
CA LYS A 282 -6.77 -18.15 3.89
C LYS A 282 -8.20 -18.12 4.41
N ILE A 283 -8.42 -17.41 5.52
CA ILE A 283 -9.75 -17.23 6.10
C ILE A 283 -10.62 -16.37 5.18
N GLN A 284 -10.07 -15.31 4.58
CA GLN A 284 -10.75 -14.51 3.56
C GLN A 284 -11.18 -15.39 2.39
N SER A 285 -10.26 -16.17 1.78
CA SER A 285 -10.61 -17.08 0.68
C SER A 285 -11.66 -18.13 1.05
N TYR A 286 -11.71 -18.54 2.32
CA TYR A 286 -12.73 -19.45 2.84
C TYR A 286 -14.11 -18.79 2.93
N LEU A 287 -14.14 -17.55 3.43
CA LEU A 287 -15.35 -16.74 3.54
C LEU A 287 -15.87 -16.24 2.19
N ASP A 288 -14.98 -16.01 1.22
CA ASP A 288 -15.34 -15.62 -0.15
C ASP A 288 -16.19 -16.69 -0.86
N LEU A 289 -16.16 -17.95 -0.40
CA LEU A 289 -17.06 -19.00 -0.90
C LEU A 289 -18.53 -18.68 -0.66
N LEU A 290 -18.83 -17.83 0.34
CA LEU A 290 -20.19 -17.40 0.67
C LEU A 290 -20.74 -16.35 -0.30
N VAL A 291 -19.91 -15.70 -1.11
CA VAL A 291 -20.37 -14.67 -2.05
C VAL A 291 -21.37 -15.25 -3.05
N GLY A 292 -22.52 -14.59 -3.20
CA GLY A 292 -23.65 -15.03 -3.99
C GLY A 292 -24.47 -16.16 -3.35
N LYS A 293 -24.34 -16.37 -2.03
CA LYS A 293 -25.08 -17.37 -1.27
C LYS A 293 -26.03 -16.73 -0.26
N THR A 294 -27.12 -17.44 0.01
CA THR A 294 -28.00 -17.15 1.15
C THR A 294 -27.53 -17.93 2.39
N VAL A 295 -27.95 -17.52 3.59
CA VAL A 295 -27.57 -18.19 4.85
C VAL A 295 -27.94 -19.68 4.90
N SER A 296 -28.98 -20.07 4.16
CA SER A 296 -29.41 -21.47 4.04
C SER A 296 -28.37 -22.37 3.35
N GLU A 297 -27.49 -21.80 2.54
CA GLU A 297 -26.47 -22.52 1.78
C GLU A 297 -25.09 -22.54 2.47
N PHE A 298 -24.89 -21.76 3.54
CA PHE A 298 -23.58 -21.54 4.15
C PHE A 298 -22.94 -22.84 4.63
N VAL A 299 -23.68 -23.65 5.39
CA VAL A 299 -23.17 -24.91 5.96
C VAL A 299 -22.67 -25.85 4.86
N THR A 300 -23.44 -26.03 3.77
CA THR A 300 -23.02 -26.90 2.67
C THR A 300 -21.82 -26.33 1.92
N THR A 301 -21.79 -25.01 1.71
CA THR A 301 -20.71 -24.32 1.00
C THR A 301 -19.39 -24.41 1.75
N LEU A 302 -19.39 -24.09 3.05
CA LEU A 302 -18.20 -24.06 3.89
C LEU A 302 -17.63 -25.45 4.20
N ASN A 303 -18.47 -26.49 4.22
CA ASN A 303 -18.00 -27.88 4.32
C ASN A 303 -17.18 -28.33 3.09
N GLY A 304 -17.43 -27.75 1.92
CA GLY A 304 -16.67 -28.01 0.69
C GLY A 304 -15.30 -27.32 0.62
N GLY A 305 -15.05 -26.34 1.51
CA GLY A 305 -13.85 -25.47 1.47
C GLY A 305 -12.75 -25.83 2.47
N ALA A 306 -12.81 -26.99 3.13
CA ALA A 306 -11.92 -27.33 4.25
C ALA A 306 -10.42 -27.27 3.91
N ASP A 307 -10.04 -27.55 2.66
CA ASP A 307 -8.63 -27.51 2.22
C ASP A 307 -8.05 -26.09 2.19
N LEU A 308 -8.88 -25.05 2.03
CA LEU A 308 -8.44 -23.65 1.97
C LEU A 308 -7.87 -23.16 3.32
N VAL A 309 -8.31 -23.78 4.41
CA VAL A 309 -7.99 -23.41 5.79
C VAL A 309 -7.05 -24.41 6.46
N ALA A 310 -6.32 -25.19 5.66
CA ALA A 310 -5.27 -26.06 6.18
C ALA A 310 -4.23 -25.25 6.98
N ASN A 311 -3.91 -25.74 8.18
CA ASN A 311 -2.99 -25.15 9.16
C ASN A 311 -3.47 -23.82 9.80
N VAL A 312 -4.76 -23.50 9.75
CA VAL A 312 -5.37 -22.36 10.46
C VAL A 312 -6.59 -22.76 11.30
N THR A 313 -6.62 -23.99 11.82
CA THR A 313 -7.78 -24.60 12.49
C THR A 313 -8.36 -23.74 13.63
N GLY A 314 -7.55 -23.21 14.54
CA GLY A 314 -8.07 -22.42 15.66
C GLY A 314 -8.80 -21.13 15.24
N THR A 315 -8.28 -20.43 14.21
CA THR A 315 -8.95 -19.25 13.65
C THR A 315 -10.21 -19.66 12.89
N LYS A 316 -10.15 -20.77 12.15
CA LYS A 316 -11.30 -21.32 11.42
C LYS A 316 -12.44 -21.68 12.37
N ASP A 317 -12.16 -22.36 13.48
CA ASP A 317 -13.19 -22.77 14.44
C ASP A 317 -13.92 -21.56 15.04
N LEU A 318 -13.19 -20.48 15.36
CA LEU A 318 -13.80 -19.23 15.80
C LEU A 318 -14.66 -18.58 14.70
N VAL A 319 -14.16 -18.56 13.47
CA VAL A 319 -14.91 -18.04 12.31
C VAL A 319 -16.19 -18.84 12.08
N ASP A 320 -16.15 -20.17 12.17
CA ASP A 320 -17.34 -21.02 12.06
C ASP A 320 -18.37 -20.67 13.13
N ILE A 321 -17.94 -20.44 14.38
CA ILE A 321 -18.84 -19.99 15.46
C ILE A 321 -19.50 -18.66 15.12
N LEU A 322 -18.75 -17.70 14.56
CA LEU A 322 -19.29 -16.42 14.14
C LEU A 322 -20.31 -16.59 13.00
N ILE A 323 -20.00 -17.43 12.00
CA ILE A 323 -20.91 -17.70 10.89
C ILE A 323 -22.17 -18.44 11.36
N ASP A 324 -22.06 -19.40 12.27
CA ASP A 324 -23.22 -20.08 12.87
C ASP A 324 -24.12 -19.11 13.64
N ALA A 325 -23.52 -18.13 14.33
CA ALA A 325 -24.28 -17.06 14.98
C ALA A 325 -24.99 -16.16 13.95
N LEU A 326 -24.34 -15.84 12.83
CA LEU A 326 -24.98 -15.09 11.74
C LEU A 326 -26.18 -15.85 11.16
N ILE A 327 -26.03 -17.17 10.95
CA ILE A 327 -27.10 -18.03 10.43
C ILE A 327 -28.31 -18.00 11.37
N GLN A 328 -28.09 -17.96 12.69
CA GLN A 328 -29.18 -17.85 13.66
C GLN A 328 -29.84 -16.47 13.70
N GLU A 329 -29.11 -15.41 13.38
CA GLU A 329 -29.63 -14.04 13.36
C GLU A 329 -30.45 -13.74 12.10
N VAL A 330 -30.09 -14.32 10.96
CA VAL A 330 -30.72 -14.05 9.66
C VAL A 330 -31.88 -15.01 9.35
N ASN A 331 -31.94 -16.19 9.98
CA ASN A 331 -33.07 -17.14 9.85
C ASN A 331 -34.29 -16.75 10.70
#